data_AF-A0A381IDH5-F1
#
_entry.id   AF-A0A381IDH5-F1
#
_cell.length_a   1.000
_cell.length_b   1.000
_cell.length_c   1.000
_cell.angle_alpha   90.00
_cell.angle_beta   90.00
_cell.angle_gamma   90.00
#
_symmetry.space_group_name_H-M   'P 1'
#
loop_
_entity.id
_entity.type
_entity.pdbx_description
1 polymer ?
#
loop_
_entity_poly.entity_id
_entity_poly.type
_entity_poly.pdbx_seq_one_letter_code
_entity_poly.pdbx_strand_id
1 'polypeptide(L)'
;MAKKGITVGLNINNKSEDFNELMIELENLCSACDIDVVGSITQNAKQVNRAFYIGTGKVEEILNLIKKENIEIVIFYNELSTSQLKNLEEKLNCEIIDRTALILDIFAQRAKN
;
A
#
# COMPACT_ATOMS: atom_id res chain seq x y z
N MET A 1 -1.00 0.89 20.20
CA MET A 1 -2.02 1.57 19.37
C MET A 1 -1.80 1.11 17.95
N ALA A 2 -2.87 0.82 17.21
CA ALA A 2 -2.77 0.42 15.81
C ALA A 2 -2.27 1.61 14.96
N LYS A 3 -1.42 1.34 13.96
CA LYS A 3 -0.95 2.37 13.01
C LYS A 3 -2.07 2.72 12.04
N LYS A 4 -2.32 4.00 11.78
CA LYS A 4 -3.32 4.41 10.77
C LYS A 4 -2.73 4.29 9.36
N GLY A 5 -3.35 3.47 8.51
CA GLY A 5 -2.83 3.12 7.19
C GLY A 5 -3.81 3.35 6.04
N ILE A 6 -3.28 3.33 4.81
CA ILE A 6 -4.08 3.17 3.58
C ILE A 6 -3.50 2.08 2.70
N THR A 7 -4.36 1.43 1.91
CA THR A 7 -3.94 0.42 0.93
C THR A 7 -3.84 1.01 -0.47
N VAL A 8 -2.92 0.49 -1.29
CA VAL A 8 -2.70 0.93 -2.66
C VAL A 8 -2.66 -0.27 -3.60
N GLY A 9 -3.47 -0.23 -4.66
CA GLY A 9 -3.53 -1.29 -5.66
C GLY A 9 -3.47 -0.77 -7.09
N LEU A 10 -2.82 -1.54 -7.97
CA LEU A 10 -2.78 -1.28 -9.41
C LEU A 10 -3.32 -2.47 -10.18
N ASN A 11 -4.42 -2.28 -10.91
CA ASN A 11 -4.94 -3.28 -11.84
C ASN A 11 -4.37 -3.04 -13.25
N ILE A 12 -3.50 -3.95 -13.67
CA ILE A 12 -2.82 -3.85 -14.96
C ILE A 12 -3.69 -4.48 -16.06
N ASN A 13 -4.04 -3.67 -17.07
CA ASN A 13 -4.86 -4.07 -18.22
C ASN A 13 -6.22 -4.67 -17.84
N ASN A 14 -6.78 -4.31 -16.67
CA ASN A 14 -8.02 -4.89 -16.13
C ASN A 14 -8.00 -6.43 -16.11
N LYS A 15 -6.82 -7.04 -15.90
CA LYS A 15 -6.65 -8.49 -15.99
C LYS A 15 -7.22 -9.24 -14.80
N SER A 16 -7.36 -8.57 -13.67
CA SER A 16 -7.96 -9.15 -12.46
C SER A 16 -9.42 -8.76 -12.40
N GLU A 17 -10.30 -9.71 -12.74
CA GLU A 17 -11.76 -9.56 -12.56
C GLU A 17 -12.10 -9.41 -11.07
N ASP A 18 -11.35 -10.10 -10.20
CA ASP A 18 -11.55 -10.09 -8.75
C ASP A 18 -10.68 -9.05 -8.00
N PHE A 19 -10.23 -8.00 -8.69
CA PHE A 19 -9.28 -7.04 -8.12
C PHE A 19 -9.76 -6.40 -6.81
N ASN A 20 -11.07 -6.18 -6.66
CA ASN A 20 -11.64 -5.65 -5.42
C ASN A 20 -11.51 -6.64 -4.26
N GLU A 21 -11.69 -7.94 -4.51
CA GLU A 21 -11.54 -8.98 -3.49
C GLU A 21 -10.09 -9.07 -3.00
N LEU A 22 -9.13 -8.91 -3.92
CA LEU A 22 -7.70 -8.85 -3.58
C LEU A 22 -7.35 -7.65 -2.68
N MET A 23 -8.00 -6.51 -2.88
CA MET A 23 -7.82 -5.35 -2.01
C MET A 23 -8.44 -5.57 -0.63
N ILE A 24 -9.60 -6.24 -0.55
CA ILE A 24 -10.21 -6.65 0.73
C ILE A 24 -9.30 -7.64 1.46
N GLU A 25 -8.67 -8.58 0.75
CA GLU A 25 -7.69 -9.50 1.33
C GLU A 25 -6.51 -8.73 1.94
N LEU A 26 -5.99 -7.71 1.23
CA LEU A 26 -4.92 -6.87 1.76
C LEU A 26 -5.32 -6.14 3.04
N GLU A 27 -6.54 -5.62 3.13
CA GLU A 27 -7.07 -5.00 4.34
C GLU A 27 -7.15 -5.99 5.53
N ASN A 28 -7.55 -7.25 5.24
CA ASN A 28 -7.55 -8.30 6.24
C ASN A 28 -6.11 -8.64 6.72
N LEU A 29 -5.12 -8.64 5.83
CA LEU A 29 -3.72 -8.82 6.19
C LEU A 29 -3.19 -7.68 7.06
N CYS A 30 -3.54 -6.42 6.73
CA CYS A 30 -3.20 -5.26 7.55
C CYS A 30 -3.77 -5.38 8.97
N SER A 31 -5.03 -5.83 9.08
CA SER A 31 -5.69 -6.05 10.37
C SER A 31 -4.96 -7.08 11.24
N ALA A 32 -4.34 -8.09 10.62
CA ALA A 32 -3.53 -9.08 11.33
C ALA A 32 -2.18 -8.55 11.84
N CYS A 33 -1.83 -7.31 11.50
CA CYS A 33 -0.58 -6.63 11.85
C CYS A 33 -0.77 -5.35 12.68
N ASP A 34 -1.94 -5.17 13.32
CA ASP A 34 -2.31 -3.95 14.06
C ASP A 34 -2.24 -2.67 13.19
N ILE A 35 -2.63 -2.77 11.92
CA ILE A 35 -2.78 -1.62 11.01
C ILE A 35 -4.27 -1.34 10.79
N ASP A 36 -4.71 -0.14 11.15
CA ASP A 36 -6.07 0.37 10.94
C ASP A 36 -6.17 1.03 9.56
N VAL A 37 -6.71 0.30 8.57
CA VAL A 37 -6.85 0.81 7.20
C VAL A 37 -8.08 1.72 7.11
N VAL A 38 -7.83 3.00 6.84
CA VAL A 38 -8.89 4.02 6.77
C VAL A 38 -9.23 4.47 5.34
N GLY A 39 -8.62 3.84 4.35
CA GLY A 39 -8.87 4.13 2.94
C GLY A 39 -8.10 3.23 2.00
N SER A 40 -8.59 3.16 0.76
CA SER A 40 -7.98 2.40 -0.32
C SER A 40 -7.85 3.26 -1.57
N ILE A 41 -6.67 3.24 -2.19
CA ILE A 41 -6.36 3.92 -3.45
C ILE A 41 -6.11 2.87 -4.53
N THR A 42 -6.93 2.89 -5.57
CA THR A 42 -6.78 1.98 -6.70
C THR A 42 -6.56 2.73 -8.01
N GLN A 43 -5.85 2.08 -8.94
CA GLN A 43 -5.63 2.60 -10.28
C GLN A 43 -5.73 1.49 -11.33
N ASN A 44 -6.41 1.76 -12.44
CA ASN A 44 -6.31 0.96 -13.66
C ASN A 44 -5.23 1.55 -14.57
N ALA A 45 -4.31 0.74 -15.07
CA ALA A 45 -3.25 1.19 -15.98
C ALA A 45 -2.78 0.10 -16.95
N LYS A 46 -2.09 0.48 -18.03
CA LYS A 46 -1.50 -0.50 -18.97
C LYS A 46 -0.20 -1.13 -18.46
N GLN A 47 0.51 -0.41 -17.59
CA GLN A 47 1.79 -0.79 -17.02
C GLN A 47 2.04 -0.01 -15.72
N VAL A 48 2.99 -0.49 -14.92
CA VAL A 48 3.49 0.20 -13.73
C VAL A 48 4.21 1.51 -14.11
N ASN A 49 4.15 2.49 -13.21
CA ASN A 49 5.06 3.62 -13.24
C ASN A 49 6.44 3.18 -12.71
N ARG A 50 7.50 3.45 -13.47
CA ARG A 50 8.87 3.03 -13.10
C ARG A 50 9.38 3.70 -11.81
N ALA A 51 8.93 4.91 -11.52
CA ALA A 51 9.38 5.69 -10.38
C ALA A 51 8.54 5.44 -9.12
N PHE A 52 7.22 5.32 -9.24
CA PHE A 52 6.30 5.31 -8.09
C PHE A 52 5.31 4.15 -8.05
N TYR A 53 5.46 3.16 -8.94
CA TYR A 53 4.52 2.04 -9.16
C TYR A 53 3.14 2.46 -9.72
N ILE A 54 2.50 3.46 -9.11
CA ILE A 54 1.29 4.15 -9.57
C ILE A 54 1.61 5.47 -10.29
N GLY A 55 0.62 6.04 -10.97
CA GLY A 55 0.74 7.33 -11.64
C GLY A 55 0.92 8.49 -10.67
N THR A 56 1.63 9.55 -11.10
CA THR A 56 1.95 10.72 -10.26
C THR A 56 0.71 11.42 -9.70
N GLY A 57 -0.40 11.46 -10.44
CA GLY A 57 -1.67 12.00 -9.94
C GLY A 57 -2.19 11.24 -8.70
N LYS A 58 -2.03 9.91 -8.66
CA LYS A 58 -2.40 9.10 -7.50
C LYS A 58 -1.41 9.27 -6.34
N VAL A 59 -0.13 9.51 -6.63
CA VAL A 59 0.86 9.86 -5.60
C VAL A 59 0.47 11.18 -4.90
N GLU A 60 0.04 12.19 -5.65
CA GLU A 60 -0.44 13.46 -5.07
C GLU A 60 -1.75 13.27 -4.28
N GLU A 61 -2.66 12.42 -4.74
CA GLU A 61 -3.87 12.05 -4.01
C GLU A 61 -3.54 11.40 -2.65
N ILE A 62 -2.60 10.46 -2.64
CA ILE A 62 -2.09 9.82 -1.41
C ILE A 62 -1.45 10.86 -0.48
N LEU A 63 -0.60 11.75 -1.01
CA LEU A 63 0.04 12.80 -0.21
C LEU A 63 -0.99 13.71 0.48
N ASN A 64 -2.08 14.04 -0.21
CA ASN A 64 -3.16 14.84 0.37
C ASN A 64 -3.91 14.07 1.46
N LEU A 65 -4.17 12.78 1.26
CA LEU A 65 -4.78 11.92 2.29
C LEU A 65 -3.89 11.78 3.52
N ILE A 66 -2.59 11.57 3.34
CA ILE A 66 -1.62 11.51 4.44
C ILE A 66 -1.72 12.76 5.32
N LYS A 67 -1.70 13.95 4.71
CA LYS A 67 -1.78 15.22 5.43
C LYS A 67 -3.14 15.45 6.11
N LYS A 68 -4.22 15.05 5.46
CA LYS A 68 -5.59 15.27 5.96
C LYS A 68 -5.92 14.33 7.12
N GLU A 69 -5.54 13.07 6.99
CA GLU A 69 -5.97 12.00 7.87
C GLU A 69 -4.89 11.56 8.87
N ASN A 70 -3.68 12.14 8.81
CA ASN A 70 -2.51 11.72 9.57
C ASN A 70 -2.21 10.23 9.38
N ILE A 71 -2.11 9.81 8.11
CA ILE A 71 -1.73 8.44 7.76
C ILE A 71 -0.25 8.23 8.08
N GLU A 72 0.06 7.13 8.76
CA GLU A 72 1.42 6.79 9.19
C GLU A 72 2.10 5.82 8.22
N ILE A 73 1.31 4.97 7.56
CA ILE A 73 1.80 3.89 6.70
C ILE A 73 0.97 3.73 5.41
N VAL A 74 1.65 3.48 4.29
CA VAL A 74 1.02 3.16 3.00
C VAL A 74 1.43 1.76 2.58
N ILE A 75 0.45 0.91 2.28
CA ILE A 75 0.65 -0.50 1.99
C ILE A 75 0.32 -0.77 0.52
N PHE A 76 1.30 -1.19 -0.25
CA PHE A 76 1.12 -1.57 -1.65
C PHE A 76 0.78 -3.07 -1.78
N TYR A 77 -0.27 -3.38 -2.55
CA TYR A 77 -0.70 -4.76 -2.80
C TYR A 77 0.37 -5.59 -3.50
N ASN A 78 1.17 -4.98 -4.37
CA ASN A 78 2.23 -5.66 -5.10
C ASN A 78 3.60 -5.23 -4.58
N GLU A 79 4.58 -6.11 -4.77
CA GLU A 79 5.98 -5.85 -4.46
C GLU A 79 6.49 -4.61 -5.19
N LEU A 80 7.24 -3.78 -4.46
CA LEU A 80 7.88 -2.59 -4.98
C LEU A 80 9.34 -2.88 -5.29
N SER A 81 9.87 -2.32 -6.37
CA SER A 81 11.31 -2.29 -6.53
C SER A 81 11.95 -1.38 -5.48
N THR A 82 13.23 -1.61 -5.16
CA THR A 82 13.99 -0.76 -4.23
C THR A 82 13.94 0.73 -4.62
N SER A 83 13.98 1.03 -5.92
CA SER A 83 13.87 2.41 -6.42
C SER A 83 12.47 2.99 -6.21
N GLN A 84 11.41 2.19 -6.39
CA GLN A 84 10.04 2.65 -6.18
C GLN A 84 9.78 2.95 -4.71
N LEU A 85 10.19 2.04 -3.83
CA LEU A 85 10.07 2.20 -2.38
C LEU A 85 10.73 3.52 -1.92
N LYS A 86 12.02 3.70 -2.26
CA LYS A 86 12.76 4.90 -1.90
C LYS A 86 12.11 6.19 -2.43
N ASN A 87 11.70 6.20 -3.69
CA ASN A 87 11.06 7.37 -4.28
C ASN A 87 9.72 7.71 -3.58
N LEU A 88 8.94 6.69 -3.22
CA LEU A 88 7.68 6.86 -2.51
C LEU A 88 7.90 7.39 -1.09
N GLU A 89 8.86 6.83 -0.36
CA GLU A 89 9.24 7.31 0.99
C GLU A 89 9.68 8.78 0.94
N GLU A 90 10.56 9.14 0.01
CA GLU A 90 11.02 10.53 -0.18
C GLU A 90 9.86 11.49 -0.53
N LYS A 91 8.91 11.03 -1.36
CA LYS A 91 7.80 11.87 -1.85
C LYS A 91 6.66 12.00 -0.85
N LEU A 92 6.35 10.93 -0.12
CA LEU A 92 5.20 10.82 0.77
C LEU A 92 5.54 11.10 2.24
N ASN A 93 6.81 10.97 2.61
CA ASN A 93 7.31 11.22 3.96
C ASN A 93 6.52 10.45 5.04
N CYS A 94 6.24 9.18 4.76
CA CYS A 94 5.59 8.22 5.65
C CYS A 94 6.17 6.83 5.39
N GLU A 95 5.86 5.87 6.26
CA GLU A 95 6.31 4.49 6.10
C GLU A 95 5.65 3.86 4.87
N ILE A 96 6.45 3.26 3.99
CA ILE A 96 5.95 2.54 2.83
C ILE A 96 6.32 1.08 2.99
N ILE A 97 5.34 0.19 2.86
CA ILE A 97 5.58 -1.24 2.77
C ILE A 97 4.83 -1.82 1.57
N ASP A 98 5.29 -2.97 1.10
CA ASP A 98 4.54 -3.79 0.17
C ASP A 98 4.00 -5.04 0.86
N ARG A 99 3.20 -5.80 0.10
CA ARG A 99 2.59 -7.04 0.60
C ARG A 99 3.61 -8.07 1.08
N THR A 100 4.80 -8.11 0.48
CA THR A 100 5.85 -9.04 0.92
C THR A 100 6.33 -8.67 2.32
N ALA A 101 6.64 -7.39 2.54
CA ALA A 101 7.01 -6.89 3.86
C ALA A 101 5.89 -7.10 4.89
N LEU A 102 4.64 -6.80 4.54
CA LEU A 102 3.48 -7.04 5.42
C LEU A 102 3.37 -8.51 5.85
N ILE A 103 3.50 -9.45 4.91
CA ILE A 103 3.44 -10.89 5.21
C ILE A 103 4.57 -11.30 6.16
N LEU A 104 5.78 -10.78 5.96
CA LEU A 104 6.92 -11.04 6.84
C LEU A 104 6.68 -10.48 8.25
N ASP A 105 6.08 -9.30 8.37
CA ASP A 105 5.72 -8.71 9.66
C ASP A 105 4.68 -9.56 10.40
N ILE A 106 3.67 -10.08 9.70
CA ILE A 106 2.66 -10.98 10.29
C ILE A 106 3.35 -12.22 10.88
N PHE A 107 4.29 -12.83 10.14
CA PHE A 107 5.03 -13.99 10.63
C PHE A 107 5.94 -13.64 11.81
N ALA A 108 6.61 -12.49 11.76
CA ALA A 108 7.46 -12.02 12.85
C ALA A 108 6.67 -11.74 14.14
N GLN A 109 5.45 -11.20 14.04
CA GLN A 109 4.56 -11.02 15.18
C GLN A 109 4.11 -12.35 15.77
N ARG A 110 3.76 -13.33 14.93
CA ARG A 110 3.35 -14.66 15.38
C ARG A 110 4.48 -15.45 16.04
N ALA A 111 5.72 -15.30 15.56
CA ALA A 111 6.87 -15.99 16.14
C ALA A 111 7.27 -15.48 17.52
N LYS A 112 6.82 -14.27 17.91
CA LYS A 112 7.05 -13.69 19.23
C LYS A 112 6.03 -14.14 20.27
N ASN A 113 4.94 -14.79 19.85
CA ASN A 113 3.84 -15.26 20.69
C ASN A 113 4.00 -16.72 21.08
#